data_AF-A0A7D8ELP8-F1
#
_entry.id   AF-A0A7D8ELP8-F1
#
_cell.length_a   1.000
_cell.length_b   1.000
_cell.length_c   1.000
_cell.angle_alpha   90.00
_cell.angle_beta   90.00
_cell.angle_gamma   90.00
#
_symmetry.space_group_name_H-M   'P 1'
#
loop_
_entity.id
_entity.type
_entity.pdbx_description
1 polymer ?
#
loop_
_entity_poly.entity_id
_entity_poly.type
_entity_poly.pdbx_seq_one_letter_code
_entity_poly.pdbx_strand_id
1 'polypeptide(L)'
;MKKLYILIATGFLLSGPAVAKVDATTVQAATQTAQKAYEAVTGNDAGDVNWSSYEEVPGIKDPASPGHKLRVLQWEGFNPGYHTYDRVRVLVNDGGSPVGAEVLYMGR
;
A
#
# COMPACT_ATOMS: atom_id res chain seq x y z
N MET A 1 9.77 -53.43 -27.77
CA MET A 1 10.48 -52.13 -27.76
C MET A 1 9.50 -51.04 -27.34
N LYS A 2 9.59 -50.53 -26.10
CA LYS A 2 8.80 -49.38 -25.62
C LYS A 2 9.77 -48.25 -25.28
N LYS A 3 9.63 -47.11 -25.96
CA LYS A 3 10.48 -45.92 -25.74
C LYS A 3 9.93 -45.15 -24.54
N LEU A 4 10.77 -44.98 -23.52
CA LEU A 4 10.49 -44.18 -22.33
C LEU A 4 10.91 -42.73 -22.64
N TYR A 5 9.97 -41.79 -22.64
CA TYR A 5 10.27 -40.36 -22.76
C TYR A 5 10.31 -39.77 -21.35
N ILE A 6 11.50 -39.40 -20.88
CA ILE A 6 11.69 -38.65 -19.65
C ILE A 6 11.55 -37.17 -20.00
N LEU A 7 10.46 -36.55 -19.56
CA LEU A 7 10.28 -35.10 -19.61
C LEU A 7 10.92 -34.52 -18.33
N ILE A 8 12.07 -33.87 -18.48
CA ILE A 8 12.68 -33.08 -17.40
C ILE A 8 11.99 -31.71 -17.43
N ALA A 9 11.03 -31.51 -16.54
CA ALA A 9 10.49 -30.18 -16.27
C ALA A 9 11.48 -29.42 -15.39
N THR A 10 12.36 -28.64 -16.01
CA THR A 10 13.19 -27.65 -15.31
C THR A 10 12.27 -26.50 -14.87
N GLY A 11 11.72 -26.62 -13.66
CA GLY A 11 11.05 -25.54 -12.97
C GLY A 11 12.07 -24.44 -12.66
N PHE A 12 12.10 -23.40 -13.48
CA PHE A 12 12.79 -22.16 -13.17
C PHE A 12 12.05 -21.51 -11.99
N LEU A 13 12.53 -21.75 -10.77
CA LEU A 13 12.10 -21.00 -9.59
C LEU A 13 12.63 -19.58 -9.75
N LEU A 14 11.80 -18.69 -10.29
CA LEU A 14 11.98 -17.25 -10.16
C LEU A 14 11.79 -16.86 -8.69
N SER A 15 12.83 -17.04 -7.88
CA SER A 15 12.92 -16.44 -6.56
C SER A 15 13.13 -14.94 -6.73
N GLY A 16 12.05 -14.20 -6.96
CA GLY A 16 12.03 -12.77 -6.77
C GLY A 16 12.37 -12.43 -5.31
N PRO A 17 13.04 -11.31 -5.02
CA PRO A 17 13.30 -10.90 -3.65
C PRO A 17 11.97 -10.79 -2.91
N ALA A 18 11.82 -11.54 -1.82
CA ALA A 18 10.68 -11.39 -0.93
C ALA A 18 10.77 -9.99 -0.31
N VAL A 19 9.94 -9.06 -0.77
CA VAL A 19 9.74 -7.79 -0.08
C VAL A 19 9.23 -8.13 1.32
N ALA A 20 9.98 -7.74 2.34
CA ALA A 20 9.58 -7.99 3.73
C ALA A 20 8.21 -7.35 3.96
N LYS A 21 7.23 -8.15 4.36
CA LYS A 21 5.86 -7.69 4.61
C LYS A 21 5.88 -6.62 5.72
N VAL A 22 5.22 -5.48 5.48
CA VAL A 22 5.02 -4.45 6.51
C VAL A 22 4.33 -5.05 7.73
N ASP A 23 4.84 -4.77 8.92
CA ASP A 23 4.28 -5.29 10.15
C ASP A 23 2.89 -4.71 10.44
N ALA A 24 2.07 -5.48 11.15
CA ALA A 24 0.66 -5.15 11.36
C ALA A 24 0.45 -3.84 12.14
N THR A 25 1.36 -3.50 13.05
CA THR A 25 1.28 -2.27 13.85
C THR A 25 1.49 -1.05 12.97
N THR A 26 2.50 -1.08 12.11
CA THR A 26 2.75 -0.05 11.10
C THR A 26 1.54 0.11 10.16
N VAL A 27 0.97 -0.99 9.66
CA VAL A 27 -0.22 -0.96 8.79
C VAL A 27 -1.42 -0.34 9.52
N GLN A 28 -1.64 -0.69 10.78
CA GLN A 28 -2.73 -0.14 11.58
C GLN A 28 -2.57 1.37 11.80
N ALA A 29 -1.37 1.82 12.17
CA ALA A 29 -1.07 3.23 12.37
C ALA A 29 -1.27 4.02 11.06
N ALA A 30 -0.76 3.48 9.94
CA ALA A 30 -0.93 4.09 8.63
C ALA A 30 -2.41 4.13 8.20
N THR A 31 -3.20 3.08 8.47
CA THR A 31 -4.64 3.07 8.17
C THR A 31 -5.37 4.18 8.94
N GLN A 32 -5.06 4.35 10.23
CA GLN A 32 -5.65 5.44 11.04
C GLN A 32 -5.24 6.82 10.52
N THR A 33 -3.99 6.99 10.07
CA THR A 33 -3.53 8.22 9.44
C THR A 33 -4.26 8.47 8.12
N ALA A 34 -4.47 7.44 7.30
CA ALA A 34 -5.19 7.54 6.04
C ALA A 34 -6.64 7.99 6.24
N GLN A 35 -7.35 7.38 7.20
CA GLN A 35 -8.73 7.74 7.55
C GLN A 35 -8.84 9.20 8.00
N LYS A 36 -7.97 9.64 8.91
CA LYS A 36 -7.94 11.04 9.38
C LYS A 36 -7.64 12.04 8.26
N ALA A 37 -6.68 11.71 7.39
CA ALA A 37 -6.34 12.56 6.25
C ALA A 37 -7.50 12.63 5.26
N TYR A 38 -8.16 11.50 5.00
CA TYR A 38 -9.32 11.41 4.14
C TYR A 38 -10.46 12.32 4.62
N GLU A 39 -10.86 12.18 5.88
CA GLU A 39 -11.91 13.00 6.49
C GLU A 39 -11.56 14.48 6.47
N ALA A 40 -10.31 14.83 6.81
CA ALA A 40 -9.86 16.22 6.86
C ALA A 40 -9.80 16.89 5.48
N VAL A 41 -9.44 16.15 4.42
CA VAL A 41 -9.29 16.71 3.07
C VAL A 41 -10.61 16.71 2.31
N THR A 42 -11.41 15.64 2.44
CA THR A 42 -12.64 15.48 1.65
C THR A 42 -13.89 16.00 2.36
N GLY A 43 -13.90 15.99 3.70
CA GLY A 43 -15.10 16.20 4.51
C GLY A 43 -16.06 15.00 4.52
N ASN A 44 -15.68 13.89 3.90
CA ASN A 44 -16.48 12.66 3.82
C ASN A 44 -16.15 11.73 4.99
N ASP A 45 -17.11 10.89 5.38
CA ASP A 45 -16.91 9.86 6.40
C ASP A 45 -15.97 8.75 5.89
N ALA A 46 -14.89 8.47 6.62
CA ALA A 46 -13.99 7.38 6.27
C ALA A 46 -14.64 6.00 6.50
N GLY A 47 -15.68 5.89 7.33
CA GLY A 47 -16.41 4.64 7.59
C GLY A 47 -17.08 4.04 6.35
N ASP A 48 -17.37 4.87 5.34
CA ASP A 48 -17.96 4.44 4.07
C ASP A 48 -16.95 3.81 3.11
N VAL A 49 -15.64 3.98 3.35
CA VAL A 49 -14.57 3.48 2.48
C VAL A 49 -14.05 2.12 2.97
N ASN A 50 -13.75 1.20 2.04
CA ASN A 50 -13.10 -0.07 2.37
C ASN A 50 -11.57 0.11 2.54
N TRP A 51 -11.09 0.00 3.78
CA TRP A 51 -9.67 0.14 4.13
C TRP A 51 -8.90 -1.19 4.28
N SER A 52 -9.56 -2.33 4.03
CA SER A 52 -8.99 -3.66 4.32
C SER A 52 -7.83 -4.06 3.40
N SER A 53 -7.72 -3.44 2.23
CA SER A 53 -6.67 -3.69 1.25
C SER A 53 -5.83 -2.44 1.02
N TYR A 54 -4.51 -2.61 1.04
CA TYR A 54 -3.55 -1.58 0.67
C TYR A 54 -2.49 -2.17 -0.27
N GLU A 55 -1.83 -1.28 -1.00
CA GLU A 55 -0.65 -1.57 -1.81
C GLU A 55 0.56 -0.86 -1.21
N GLU A 56 1.73 -1.51 -1.20
CA GLU A 56 3.00 -0.82 -1.01
C GLU A 56 3.53 -0.39 -2.38
N VAL A 57 3.53 0.92 -2.63
CA VAL A 57 4.02 1.50 -3.88
C VAL A 57 5.49 1.94 -3.72
N PRO A 58 6.23 2.21 -4.82
CA PRO A 58 7.64 2.58 -4.73
C PRO A 58 7.90 3.72 -3.74
N GLY A 59 8.80 3.44 -2.79
CA GLY A 59 9.15 4.39 -1.74
C GLY A 59 9.83 5.66 -2.27
N ILE A 60 9.66 6.76 -1.53
CA ILE A 60 10.25 8.07 -1.84
C ILE A 60 11.45 8.36 -0.94
N LYS A 61 12.35 9.27 -1.34
CA LYS A 61 13.48 9.67 -0.49
C LYS A 61 12.98 10.27 0.82
N ASP A 62 13.53 9.85 1.94
CA ASP A 62 13.27 10.49 3.23
C ASP A 62 14.04 11.82 3.33
N PRO A 63 13.38 12.99 3.40
CA PRO A 63 14.05 14.26 3.56
C PRO A 63 14.65 14.44 4.96
N ALA A 64 14.13 13.74 5.98
CA ALA A 64 14.63 13.80 7.35
C ALA A 64 15.82 12.85 7.58
N SER A 65 15.95 11.79 6.77
CA SER A 65 16.99 10.76 6.92
C SER A 65 17.72 10.50 5.59
N PRO A 66 18.81 11.24 5.31
CA PRO A 66 19.57 11.07 4.06
C PRO A 66 20.05 9.64 3.86
N GLY A 67 19.77 9.07 2.69
CA GLY A 67 20.14 7.68 2.35
C GLY A 67 19.02 6.67 2.60
N HIS A 68 17.96 7.05 3.31
CA HIS A 68 16.80 6.20 3.58
C HIS A 68 15.61 6.57 2.67
N LYS A 69 14.66 5.65 2.56
CA LYS A 69 13.41 5.85 1.81
C LYS A 69 12.22 5.70 2.75
N LEU A 70 11.24 6.59 2.60
CA LEU A 70 9.92 6.39 3.17
C LEU A 70 9.22 5.26 2.39
N ARG A 71 8.66 4.29 3.12
CA ARG A 71 7.67 3.36 2.57
C ARG A 71 6.39 4.12 2.28
N VAL A 72 5.66 3.72 1.24
CA VAL A 72 4.42 4.38 0.84
C VAL A 72 3.31 3.34 0.79
N LEU A 73 2.35 3.46 1.70
CA LEU A 73 1.16 2.61 1.74
C LEU A 73 0.01 3.35 1.07
N GLN A 74 -0.63 2.72 0.10
CA GLN A 74 -1.68 3.30 -0.72
C GLN A 74 -2.99 2.53 -0.54
N TRP A 75 -4.06 3.28 -0.30
CA TRP A 75 -5.44 2.82 -0.38
C TRP A 75 -6.13 3.49 -1.55
N GLU A 76 -6.95 2.73 -2.27
CA GLU A 76 -7.87 3.25 -3.26
C GLU A 76 -9.24 2.68 -2.95
N GLY A 77 -10.24 3.55 -2.93
CA GLY A 77 -11.59 3.15 -2.55
C GLY A 77 -12.66 4.04 -3.15
N PHE A 78 -13.80 3.42 -3.42
CA PHE A 78 -15.04 4.12 -3.69
C PHE A 78 -15.70 4.48 -2.36
N ASN A 79 -16.10 5.74 -2.21
CA ASN A 79 -16.98 6.18 -1.14
C ASN A 79 -18.44 6.13 -1.65
N PRO A 80 -19.26 5.18 -1.19
CA PRO A 80 -20.66 5.04 -1.60
C PRO A 80 -21.56 6.18 -1.14
N GLY A 81 -21.28 6.80 0.01
CA GLY A 81 -22.09 7.91 0.54
C GLY A 81 -21.99 9.17 -0.34
N TYR A 82 -20.84 9.38 -0.97
CA TYR A 82 -20.53 10.58 -1.75
C TYR A 82 -20.34 10.32 -3.25
N HIS A 83 -20.40 9.06 -3.65
CA HIS A 83 -20.15 8.58 -5.01
C HIS A 83 -18.80 8.99 -5.59
N THR A 84 -17.75 9.08 -4.75
CA THR A 84 -16.40 9.48 -5.17
C THR A 84 -15.44 8.31 -5.19
N TYR A 85 -14.46 8.36 -6.08
CA TYR A 85 -13.25 7.54 -6.00
C TYR A 85 -12.12 8.38 -5.47
N ASP A 86 -11.42 7.88 -4.47
CA ASP A 86 -10.32 8.58 -3.82
C ASP A 86 -9.14 7.64 -3.61
N ARG A 87 -7.94 8.19 -3.70
CA ARG A 87 -6.68 7.52 -3.36
C ARG A 87 -6.07 8.20 -2.16
N VAL A 88 -5.65 7.43 -1.17
CA VAL A 88 -4.93 7.93 0.01
C VAL A 88 -3.57 7.25 0.09
N ARG A 89 -2.50 8.04 0.20
CA ARG A 89 -1.13 7.56 0.41
C ARG A 89 -0.65 7.98 1.78
N VAL A 90 0.00 7.07 2.49
CA VAL A 90 0.65 7.35 3.77
C VAL A 90 2.14 7.06 3.65
N LEU A 91 2.94 8.03 4.04
CA LEU A 91 4.39 7.96 4.07
C LEU A 91 4.83 7.43 5.44
N VAL A 92 5.63 6.37 5.45
CA VAL A 92 6.08 5.69 6.68
C VAL A 92 7.60 5.64 6.71
N ASN A 93 8.20 6.09 7.81
CA ASN A 93 9.64 6.04 7.98
C ASN A 93 10.16 4.62 8.30
N ASP A 94 11.48 4.45 8.35
CA ASP A 94 12.12 3.17 8.67
C ASP A 94 11.73 2.63 10.05
N GLY A 95 11.37 3.51 10.99
CA GLY A 95 10.88 3.15 12.32
C GLY A 95 9.42 2.65 12.34
N GLY A 96 8.72 2.64 11.21
CA GLY A 96 7.31 2.23 11.13
C GLY A 96 6.30 3.31 11.47
N SER A 97 6.75 4.55 11.70
CA SER A 97 5.86 5.66 12.03
C SER A 97 5.37 6.39 10.76
N PRO A 98 4.06 6.67 10.64
CA PRO A 98 3.55 7.60 9.64
C PRO A 98 4.12 9.00 9.85
N VAL A 99 4.64 9.60 8.78
CA VAL A 99 5.23 10.96 8.79
C VAL A 99 4.50 11.94 7.87
N GLY A 100 3.55 11.45 7.08
CA GLY A 100 2.71 12.27 6.20
C GLY A 100 1.64 11.45 5.49
N ALA A 101 0.65 12.14 4.94
CA ALA A 101 -0.38 11.53 4.10
C ALA A 101 -0.84 12.48 3.00
N GLU A 102 -1.26 11.91 1.88
CA GLU A 102 -1.76 12.62 0.71
C GLU A 102 -3.10 12.00 0.31
N VAL A 103 -4.08 12.84 -0.03
CA VAL A 103 -5.39 12.42 -0.53
C VAL A 103 -5.55 12.99 -1.93
N LEU A 104 -5.90 12.14 -2.89
CA LEU A 104 -6.13 12.49 -4.28
C LEU A 104 -7.54 12.06 -4.68
N TYR A 105 -8.35 13.04 -5.05
CA TYR A 105 -9.65 12.81 -5.68
C TYR A 105 -9.46 12.28 -7.10
N MET A 106 -10.09 11.15 -7.40
CA MET A 106 -9.95 10.42 -8.66
C MET A 106 -11.18 10.57 -9.59
N GLY A 107 -12.32 11.06 -9.07
CA GLY A 107 -13.53 11.27 -9.86
C GLY A 107 -14.82 10.85 -9.15
N ARG A 108 -15.95 10.98 -9.86
CA ARG A 108 -17.25 10.40 -9.53
C ARG A 108 -17.70 9.50 -10.68
#